data_AF-A0AA86SZX2-F1
#
_entry.id   AF-A0AA86SZX2-F1
#
_cell.length_a   1.000
_cell.length_b   1.000
_cell.length_c   1.000
_cell.angle_alpha   90.00
_cell.angle_beta   90.00
_cell.angle_gamma   90.00
#
_symmetry.space_group_name_H-M   'P 1'
#
loop_
_entity.id
_entity.type
_entity.pdbx_description
1 polymer ?
#
loop_
_entity_poly.entity_id
_entity_poly.type
_entity_poly.pdbx_seq_one_letter_code
_entity_poly.pdbx_strand_id
1 'polypeptide(L)'
;MNVLLMQSAELHIYTDFLRLVLEIINAILTYALPRNPEVVYAIMHKQDVFQPFKNHPRFNELIENIYTVLDFFNSRIDAQRMEGEWSVDEVLQVVIEHCRSWRVDGMKMFTQLHFTYEQESHPEEFFIPYVWQLVLSRCGIEFNAPAINLFPADLPTEKLDNEEVGNTSHNSDFH
;
A
#
# COMPACT_ATOMS: atom_id res chain seq x y z
N MET A 1 11.51 9.14 30.67
CA MET A 1 12.33 8.86 29.47
C MET A 1 11.46 8.26 28.36
N ASN A 2 10.90 7.05 28.54
CA ASN A 2 10.19 6.31 27.48
C ASN A 2 9.06 7.10 26.77
N VAL A 3 8.23 7.88 27.47
CA VAL A 3 7.12 8.62 26.86
C VAL A 3 7.60 9.59 25.77
N LEU A 4 8.70 10.31 25.99
CA LEU A 4 9.28 11.22 24.98
C LEU A 4 9.87 10.46 23.78
N LEU A 5 10.41 9.25 24.00
CA LEU A 5 10.90 8.40 22.92
C LEU A 5 9.74 7.84 22.08
N MET A 6 8.62 7.46 22.71
CA MET A 6 7.42 7.02 21.98
C MET A 6 6.80 8.16 21.18
N GLN A 7 6.66 9.35 21.77
CA GLN A 7 6.20 10.54 21.05
C GLN A 7 7.10 10.91 19.87
N SER A 8 8.44 10.75 20.01
CA SER A 8 9.37 10.93 18.89
C SER A 8 9.16 9.87 17.80
N ALA A 9 9.00 8.60 18.17
CA ALA A 9 8.78 7.50 17.23
C ALA A 9 7.46 7.65 16.46
N GLU A 10 6.36 7.97 17.16
CA GLU A 10 5.06 8.30 16.54
C GLU A 10 5.20 9.47 15.57
N LEU A 11 5.87 10.57 15.97
CA LEU A 11 6.11 11.72 15.11
C LEU A 11 6.94 11.36 13.86
N HIS A 12 7.94 10.48 13.98
CA HIS A 12 8.68 9.98 12.82
C HIS A 12 7.77 9.17 11.88
N ILE A 13 6.96 8.25 12.41
CA ILE A 13 6.00 7.45 11.62
C ILE A 13 5.01 8.34 10.86
N TYR A 14 4.42 9.35 11.53
CA TYR A 14 3.54 10.31 10.86
C TYR A 14 4.29 11.15 9.80
N THR A 15 5.55 11.51 10.06
CA THR A 15 6.37 12.25 9.08
C THR A 15 6.69 11.42 7.85
N ASP A 16 7.01 10.13 8.02
CA ASP A 16 7.30 9.20 6.91
C ASP A 16 6.03 8.85 6.13
N PHE A 17 4.88 8.71 6.80
CA PHE A 17 3.58 8.55 6.15
C PHE A 17 3.20 9.78 5.32
N LEU A 18 3.33 10.99 5.87
CA LEU A 18 3.08 12.24 5.13
C LEU A 18 4.03 12.39 3.94
N ARG A 19 5.30 11.98 4.09
CA ARG A 19 6.27 11.94 2.99
C ARG A 19 5.79 11.00 1.87
N LEU A 20 5.40 9.78 2.20
CA LEU A 20 4.91 8.79 1.24
C LEU A 20 3.67 9.30 0.48
N VAL A 21 2.72 9.96 1.17
CA VAL A 21 1.55 10.57 0.53
C VAL A 21 1.96 11.69 -0.45
N LEU A 22 2.91 12.55 -0.07
CA LEU A 22 3.44 13.60 -0.95
C LEU A 22 4.24 13.04 -2.14
N GLU A 23 4.95 11.92 -1.97
CA GLU A 23 5.65 11.19 -3.03
C GLU A 23 4.67 10.53 -4.01
N ILE A 24 3.56 9.95 -3.53
CA ILE A 24 2.47 9.43 -4.37
C ILE A 24 1.81 10.56 -5.18
N ILE A 25 1.50 11.70 -4.54
CA ILE A 25 0.98 12.87 -5.24
C ILE A 25 1.97 13.34 -6.32
N ASN A 26 3.25 13.45 -6.00
CA ASN A 26 4.29 13.81 -6.96
C ASN A 26 4.36 12.82 -8.14
N ALA A 27 4.30 11.52 -7.90
CA ALA A 27 4.28 10.52 -8.97
C ALA A 27 3.08 10.69 -9.92
N ILE A 28 1.89 11.03 -9.40
CA ILE A 28 0.72 11.35 -10.24
C ILE A 28 0.98 12.63 -11.05
N LEU A 29 1.45 13.70 -10.42
CA LEU A 29 1.71 15.00 -11.06
C LEU A 29 2.80 14.93 -12.15
N THR A 30 3.83 14.10 -11.95
CA THR A 30 4.95 13.92 -12.87
C THR A 30 4.61 12.99 -14.04
N TYR A 31 3.95 11.84 -13.80
CA TYR A 31 3.80 10.78 -14.81
C TYR A 31 2.37 10.55 -15.33
N ALA A 32 1.36 11.04 -14.62
CA ALA A 32 -0.05 10.71 -14.88
C ALA A 32 -1.01 11.90 -14.94
N LEU A 33 -0.54 13.14 -14.71
CA LEU A 33 -1.37 14.35 -14.66
C LEU A 33 -2.34 14.51 -15.84
N PRO A 34 -1.95 14.32 -17.12
CA PRO A 34 -2.87 14.45 -18.25
C PRO A 34 -4.03 13.43 -18.29
N ARG A 35 -4.04 12.47 -17.35
CA ARG A 35 -5.04 11.41 -17.17
C ARG A 35 -5.74 11.46 -15.80
N ASN A 36 -5.44 12.45 -14.96
CA ASN A 36 -5.99 12.59 -13.59
C ASN A 36 -6.39 14.06 -13.27
N PRO A 37 -7.25 14.70 -14.08
CA PRO A 37 -7.67 16.09 -13.84
C PRO A 37 -8.37 16.29 -12.48
N GLU A 38 -9.03 15.26 -11.94
CA GLU A 38 -9.71 15.29 -10.64
C GLU A 38 -8.71 15.48 -9.49
N VAL A 39 -7.49 14.93 -9.62
CA VAL A 39 -6.41 15.11 -8.63
C VAL A 39 -5.88 16.53 -8.69
N VAL A 40 -5.72 17.11 -9.88
CA VAL A 40 -5.33 18.52 -10.05
C VAL A 40 -6.39 19.43 -9.45
N TYR A 41 -7.67 19.21 -9.77
CA TYR A 41 -8.79 19.94 -9.19
C TYR A 41 -8.82 19.85 -7.65
N ALA A 42 -8.64 18.66 -7.08
CA ALA A 42 -8.62 18.47 -5.62
C ALA A 42 -7.47 19.23 -4.95
N ILE A 43 -6.29 19.24 -5.56
CA ILE A 43 -5.11 20.00 -5.10
C ILE A 43 -5.38 21.51 -5.21
N MET A 44 -5.98 21.99 -6.31
CA MET A 44 -6.38 23.38 -6.50
C MET A 44 -7.48 23.86 -5.54
N HIS A 45 -8.35 22.96 -5.08
CA HIS A 45 -9.36 23.26 -4.06
C HIS A 45 -8.81 23.22 -2.62
N LYS A 46 -7.59 22.70 -2.42
CA LYS A 46 -6.96 22.51 -1.09
C LYS A 46 -5.50 23.02 -1.03
N GLN A 47 -5.23 24.14 -1.70
CA GLN A 47 -3.90 24.76 -1.79
C GLN A 47 -3.34 25.20 -0.43
N ASP A 48 -4.25 25.46 0.52
CA ASP A 48 -4.01 25.84 1.91
C ASP A 48 -3.38 24.71 2.73
N VAL A 49 -3.80 23.46 2.48
CA VAL A 49 -3.29 22.26 3.17
C VAL A 49 -1.79 22.07 2.97
N PHE A 50 -1.22 22.59 1.87
CA PHE A 50 0.21 22.49 1.57
C PHE A 50 1.07 23.59 2.23
N GLN A 51 0.48 24.70 2.73
CA GLN A 51 1.25 25.79 3.32
C GLN A 51 2.10 25.39 4.54
N PRO A 52 1.59 24.63 5.53
CA PRO A 52 2.37 24.25 6.72
C PRO A 52 3.63 23.45 6.39
N PHE A 53 3.66 22.78 5.24
CA PHE A 53 4.74 21.86 4.86
C PHE A 53 5.87 22.53 4.05
N LYS A 54 5.67 23.74 3.51
CA LYS A 54 6.69 24.47 2.70
C LYS A 54 8.06 24.50 3.37
N ASN A 55 8.11 24.93 4.63
CA ASN A 55 9.37 25.13 5.34
C ASN A 55 9.96 23.84 5.96
N HIS A 56 9.34 22.67 5.75
CA HIS A 56 9.78 21.43 6.39
C HIS A 56 10.86 20.73 5.54
N PRO A 57 12.08 20.47 6.07
CA PRO A 57 13.19 19.98 5.26
C PRO A 57 12.96 18.64 4.55
N ARG A 58 12.07 17.78 5.08
CA ARG A 58 11.74 16.48 4.44
C ARG A 58 10.62 16.56 3.41
N PHE A 59 9.96 17.73 3.26
CA PHE A 59 8.82 17.93 2.37
C PHE A 59 9.03 19.03 1.32
N ASN A 60 9.89 20.04 1.57
CA ASN A 60 9.99 21.24 0.72
C ASN A 60 10.05 20.92 -0.78
N GLU A 61 10.91 20.00 -1.21
CA GLU A 61 11.05 19.66 -2.64
C GLU A 61 9.80 19.03 -3.27
N LEU A 62 9.05 18.23 -2.50
CA LEU A 62 7.77 17.64 -2.91
C LEU A 62 6.67 18.69 -2.97
N ILE A 63 6.75 19.72 -2.12
CA ILE A 63 5.82 20.84 -2.04
C ILE A 63 6.10 21.89 -3.12
N GLU A 64 7.37 22.19 -3.42
CA GLU A 64 7.80 23.03 -4.55
C GLU A 64 7.18 22.54 -5.86
N ASN A 65 7.27 21.23 -6.15
CA ASN A 65 6.63 20.61 -7.30
C ASN A 65 5.10 20.80 -7.34
N ILE A 66 4.43 20.66 -6.20
CA ILE A 66 2.97 20.87 -6.09
C ILE A 66 2.63 22.35 -6.37
N TYR A 67 3.42 23.30 -5.87
CA TYR A 67 3.23 24.71 -6.19
C TYR A 67 3.53 25.04 -7.67
N THR A 68 4.52 24.41 -8.31
CA THR A 68 4.75 24.57 -9.76
C THR A 68 3.53 24.15 -10.59
N VAL A 69 2.81 23.10 -10.19
CA VAL A 69 1.53 22.71 -10.81
C VAL A 69 0.43 23.72 -10.49
N LEU A 70 0.28 24.12 -9.22
CA LEU A 70 -0.73 25.09 -8.80
C LEU A 70 -0.59 26.41 -9.55
N ASP A 71 0.61 26.98 -9.62
CA ASP A 71 0.87 28.26 -10.27
C ASP A 71 0.50 28.22 -11.77
N PHE A 72 0.80 27.10 -12.45
CA PHE A 72 0.37 26.89 -13.84
C PHE A 72 -1.15 26.88 -13.98
N PHE A 73 -1.88 26.07 -13.22
CA PHE A 73 -3.33 25.97 -13.38
C PHE A 73 -4.09 27.20 -12.84
N ASN A 74 -3.64 27.79 -11.73
CA ASN A 74 -4.15 29.08 -11.23
C ASN A 74 -4.01 30.16 -12.32
N SER A 75 -2.86 30.24 -13.01
CA SER A 75 -2.67 31.21 -14.11
C SER A 75 -3.62 30.99 -15.30
N ARG A 76 -4.16 29.78 -15.50
CA ARG A 76 -5.18 29.49 -16.53
C ARG A 76 -6.59 29.89 -16.08
N ILE A 77 -6.92 29.63 -14.82
CA ILE A 77 -8.18 30.11 -14.21
C ILE A 77 -8.23 31.63 -14.23
N ASP A 78 -7.19 32.32 -13.75
CA ASP A 78 -7.16 33.79 -13.76
C ASP A 78 -7.12 34.38 -15.18
N ALA A 79 -6.52 33.70 -16.16
CA ALA A 79 -6.53 34.14 -17.57
C ALA A 79 -7.89 33.96 -18.29
N GLN A 80 -8.74 33.04 -17.82
CA GLN A 80 -10.11 32.84 -18.34
C GLN A 80 -11.19 33.56 -17.50
N ARG A 81 -10.79 34.27 -16.43
CA ARG A 81 -11.69 34.86 -15.44
C ARG A 81 -12.51 36.02 -16.00
N MET A 82 -13.79 35.72 -16.28
CA MET A 82 -14.82 36.73 -16.50
C MET A 82 -15.40 37.25 -15.17
N GLU A 83 -16.24 38.28 -15.21
CA GLU A 83 -16.87 38.85 -14.00
C GLU A 83 -17.90 37.90 -13.39
N GLY A 84 -17.49 37.12 -12.39
CA GLY A 84 -18.36 36.20 -11.64
C GLY A 84 -17.61 35.39 -10.58
N GLU A 85 -18.35 34.52 -9.89
CA GLU A 85 -17.80 33.41 -9.11
C GLU A 85 -17.75 32.15 -9.99
N TRP A 86 -16.68 31.36 -9.86
CA TRP A 86 -16.52 30.12 -10.62
C TRP A 86 -17.30 28.95 -9.98
N SER A 87 -18.06 28.20 -10.77
CA SER A 87 -18.63 26.92 -10.33
C SER A 87 -17.59 25.78 -10.37
N VAL A 88 -17.91 24.67 -9.68
CA VAL A 88 -17.07 23.46 -9.64
C VAL A 88 -16.81 22.90 -11.04
N ASP A 89 -17.86 22.79 -11.85
CA ASP A 89 -17.80 22.18 -13.18
C ASP A 89 -16.98 23.04 -14.16
N GLU A 90 -17.07 24.38 -14.06
CA GLU A 90 -16.27 25.28 -14.88
C GLU A 90 -14.77 25.17 -14.55
N VAL A 91 -14.39 25.20 -13.27
CA VAL A 91 -12.97 25.03 -12.86
C VAL A 91 -12.44 23.68 -13.33
N LEU A 92 -13.22 22.60 -13.15
CA LEU A 92 -12.84 21.26 -13.62
C LEU A 92 -12.69 21.21 -15.15
N GLN A 93 -13.55 21.90 -15.90
CA GLN A 93 -13.47 21.97 -17.37
C GLN A 93 -12.19 22.71 -17.84
N VAL A 94 -11.78 23.80 -17.18
CA VAL A 94 -10.51 24.49 -17.48
C VAL A 94 -9.32 23.57 -17.16
N VAL A 95 -9.38 22.82 -16.05
CA VAL A 95 -8.35 21.84 -15.69
C VAL A 95 -8.25 20.73 -16.73
N ILE A 96 -9.38 20.15 -17.17
CA ILE A 96 -9.43 19.10 -18.21
C ILE A 96 -8.83 19.59 -19.54
N GLU A 97 -9.15 20.82 -19.95
CA GLU A 97 -8.57 21.45 -21.15
C GLU A 97 -7.03 21.55 -21.03
N HIS A 98 -6.54 22.11 -19.92
CA HIS A 98 -5.13 22.45 -19.76
C HIS A 98 -4.23 21.27 -19.36
N CYS A 99 -4.79 20.20 -18.79
CA CYS A 99 -4.08 18.96 -18.45
C CYS A 99 -3.27 18.36 -19.61
N ARG A 100 -3.68 18.58 -20.87
CA ARG A 100 -2.94 18.13 -22.06
C ARG A 100 -1.79 19.04 -22.47
N SER A 101 -1.81 20.29 -22.03
CA SER A 101 -0.75 21.28 -22.30
C SER A 101 0.32 21.33 -21.21
N TRP A 102 0.07 20.70 -20.05
CA TRP A 102 1.04 20.55 -18.98
C TRP A 102 2.35 19.92 -19.47
N ARG A 103 3.46 20.42 -18.93
CA ARG A 103 4.80 19.88 -19.12
C ARG A 103 5.44 19.72 -17.75
N VAL A 104 6.21 18.65 -17.59
CA VAL A 104 6.99 18.35 -16.36
C VAL A 104 8.24 19.24 -16.24
N ASP A 105 8.38 20.23 -17.11
CA ASP A 105 9.53 21.13 -17.22
C ASP A 105 9.62 22.00 -15.95
N GLY A 106 10.75 21.92 -15.24
CA GLY A 106 10.97 22.64 -13.98
C GLY A 106 10.59 21.86 -12.71
N MET A 107 9.92 20.70 -12.81
CA MET A 107 9.73 19.82 -11.64
C MET A 107 11.02 19.08 -11.27
N LYS A 108 11.24 18.91 -9.96
CA LYS A 108 12.24 17.98 -9.42
C LYS A 108 11.80 16.54 -9.65
N MET A 109 12.70 15.71 -10.14
CA MET A 109 12.44 14.28 -10.40
C MET A 109 12.78 13.46 -9.15
N PHE A 110 11.81 12.70 -8.66
CA PHE A 110 11.99 11.74 -7.56
C PHE A 110 12.11 10.32 -8.11
N THR A 111 12.79 9.44 -7.38
CA THR A 111 12.89 8.01 -7.72
C THR A 111 11.52 7.36 -7.68
N GLN A 112 11.08 6.78 -8.80
CA GLN A 112 9.82 6.05 -8.85
C GLN A 112 9.87 4.81 -7.93
N LEU A 113 8.87 4.66 -7.07
CA LEU A 113 8.66 3.47 -6.24
C LEU A 113 8.23 2.30 -7.13
N HIS A 114 9.20 1.49 -7.56
CA HIS A 114 8.96 0.27 -8.32
C HIS A 114 8.73 -0.92 -7.36
N PHE A 115 7.47 -1.24 -7.13
CA PHE A 115 7.07 -2.47 -6.45
C PHE A 115 7.10 -3.64 -7.43
N THR A 116 8.27 -4.26 -7.59
CA THR A 116 8.37 -5.59 -8.20
C THR A 116 7.76 -6.61 -7.23
N TYR A 117 7.01 -7.59 -7.75
CA TYR A 117 6.61 -8.74 -6.94
C TYR A 117 7.85 -9.58 -6.64
N GLU A 118 8.34 -9.52 -5.41
CA GLU A 118 9.33 -10.47 -4.91
C GLU A 118 8.62 -11.81 -4.76
N GLN A 119 8.94 -12.74 -5.66
CA GLN A 119 8.45 -14.10 -5.57
C GLN A 119 9.15 -14.77 -4.39
N GLU A 120 8.37 -15.27 -3.42
CA GLU A 120 8.91 -16.07 -2.33
C GLU A 120 9.78 -17.20 -2.91
N SER A 121 10.96 -17.33 -2.33
CA SER A 121 11.99 -18.32 -2.66
C SER A 121 11.56 -19.75 -2.33
N HIS A 122 10.83 -19.91 -1.22
CA HIS A 122 10.38 -21.19 -0.67
C HIS A 122 8.86 -21.21 -0.40
N PRO A 123 8.01 -21.06 -1.44
CA PRO A 123 6.55 -21.05 -1.28
C PRO A 123 6.01 -22.38 -0.73
N GLU A 124 6.77 -23.47 -0.82
CA GLU A 124 6.50 -24.77 -0.21
C GLU A 124 6.48 -24.75 1.33
N GLU A 125 7.17 -23.83 2.00
CA GLU A 125 7.21 -23.77 3.46
C GLU A 125 5.92 -23.19 4.08
N PHE A 126 5.19 -22.33 3.34
CA PHE A 126 4.02 -21.63 3.87
C PHE A 126 2.86 -21.52 2.88
N PHE A 127 3.08 -20.86 1.73
CA PHE A 127 2.00 -20.49 0.82
C PHE A 127 1.29 -21.71 0.21
N ILE A 128 2.04 -22.73 -0.20
CA ILE A 128 1.47 -23.95 -0.80
C ILE A 128 0.68 -24.77 0.24
N PRO A 129 1.23 -25.11 1.43
CA PRO A 129 0.46 -25.76 2.50
C PRO A 129 -0.81 -24.98 2.89
N TYR A 130 -0.72 -23.66 3.07
CA TYR A 130 -1.86 -22.83 3.48
C TYR A 130 -2.96 -22.75 2.42
N VAL A 131 -2.61 -22.59 1.14
CA VAL A 131 -3.60 -22.60 0.04
C VAL A 131 -4.29 -23.96 -0.05
N TRP A 132 -3.58 -25.07 0.12
CA TRP A 132 -4.19 -26.40 0.15
C TRP A 132 -5.08 -26.63 1.38
N GLN A 133 -4.71 -26.11 2.56
CA GLN A 133 -5.56 -26.11 3.75
C GLN A 133 -6.88 -25.34 3.50
N LEU A 134 -6.82 -24.19 2.82
CA LEU A 134 -8.00 -23.42 2.42
C LEU A 134 -8.86 -24.16 1.39
N VAL A 135 -8.25 -24.83 0.42
CA VAL A 135 -8.97 -25.67 -0.56
C VAL A 135 -9.68 -26.82 0.15
N LEU A 136 -8.97 -27.61 0.96
CA LEU A 136 -9.53 -28.73 1.73
C LEU A 136 -10.69 -28.31 2.63
N SER A 137 -10.57 -27.18 3.33
CA SER A 137 -11.59 -26.71 4.28
C SER A 137 -12.78 -25.97 3.65
N ARG A 138 -12.75 -25.59 2.36
CA ARG A 138 -13.77 -24.70 1.76
C ARG A 138 -14.31 -25.11 0.39
N CYS A 139 -13.68 -26.04 -0.32
CA CYS A 139 -14.07 -26.37 -1.70
C CYS A 139 -15.44 -27.06 -1.86
N GLY A 140 -15.98 -27.68 -0.80
CA GLY A 140 -17.19 -28.51 -0.88
C GLY A 140 -17.02 -29.83 -1.63
N ILE A 141 -15.78 -30.24 -1.91
CA ILE A 141 -15.42 -31.51 -2.56
C ILE A 141 -14.88 -32.47 -1.49
N GLU A 142 -15.39 -33.70 -1.46
CA GLU A 142 -14.87 -34.75 -0.57
C GLU A 142 -13.49 -35.22 -1.04
N PHE A 143 -12.45 -34.61 -0.48
CA PHE A 143 -11.06 -35.01 -0.69
C PHE A 143 -10.69 -36.21 0.19
N ASN A 144 -10.09 -37.24 -0.41
CA ASN A 144 -9.54 -38.38 0.31
C ASN A 144 -8.23 -37.98 1.03
N ALA A 145 -8.34 -37.41 2.23
CA ALA A 145 -7.22 -36.88 3.01
C ALA A 145 -6.00 -37.81 3.12
N PRO A 146 -6.11 -39.11 3.48
CA PRO A 146 -4.95 -40.00 3.55
C PRO A 146 -4.31 -40.38 2.19
N ALA A 147 -4.91 -39.97 1.06
CA ALA A 147 -4.28 -40.07 -0.26
C ALA A 147 -3.56 -38.76 -0.68
N ILE A 148 -3.65 -37.70 0.13
CA ILE A 148 -3.07 -36.38 -0.16
C ILE A 148 -1.75 -36.23 0.59
N ASN A 149 -0.66 -36.54 -0.11
CA ASN A 149 0.70 -36.22 0.33
C ASN A 149 0.95 -34.72 0.17
N LEU A 150 0.44 -33.92 1.13
CA LEU A 150 0.90 -32.55 1.30
C LEU A 150 2.33 -32.52 1.84
N PHE A 151 3.05 -31.44 1.54
CA PHE A 151 4.35 -31.14 2.12
C PHE A 151 4.27 -31.17 3.66
N PRO A 152 5.34 -31.57 4.37
CA PRO A 152 5.31 -31.85 5.80
C PRO A 152 5.07 -30.58 6.64
N ALA A 153 3.80 -30.21 6.78
CA ALA A 153 3.32 -29.33 7.81
C ALA A 153 2.95 -30.18 9.04
N ASP A 154 3.40 -29.78 10.22
CA ASP A 154 3.19 -30.52 11.47
C ASP A 154 1.69 -30.62 11.80
N LEU A 155 1.09 -31.77 11.48
CA LEU A 155 -0.30 -32.07 11.80
C LEU A 155 -0.49 -32.12 13.33
N PRO A 156 -1.40 -31.32 13.91
CA PRO A 156 -1.67 -31.34 15.34
C PRO A 156 -2.07 -32.74 15.78
N THR A 157 -1.24 -33.36 16.61
CA THR A 157 -1.40 -34.77 16.98
C THR A 157 -2.54 -34.90 17.97
N GLU A 158 -3.64 -35.54 17.55
CA GLU A 158 -4.70 -35.91 18.48
C GLU A 158 -4.14 -36.86 19.54
N LYS A 159 -4.31 -36.50 20.81
CA LYS A 159 -3.89 -37.34 21.93
C LYS A 159 -4.89 -38.46 22.10
N LEU A 160 -4.53 -39.65 21.64
CA LEU A 160 -5.22 -40.88 21.99
C LEU A 160 -4.86 -41.27 23.43
N ASP A 161 -5.60 -40.70 24.39
CA ASP A 161 -5.71 -41.29 25.72
C ASP A 161 -6.30 -42.70 25.58
N ASN A 162 -5.65 -43.71 26.16
CA ASN A 162 -6.23 -45.04 26.36
C ASN A 162 -5.60 -45.70 27.60
N GLU A 163 -6.43 -46.45 28.32
CA GLU A 163 -6.20 -46.84 29.72
C GLU A 163 -5.50 -48.21 29.88
N GLU A 164 -5.21 -48.56 31.14
CA GLU A 164 -4.49 -49.76 31.54
C GLU A 164 -5.26 -51.07 31.28
N VAL A 165 -4.57 -52.10 30.77
CA VAL A 165 -4.80 -53.51 31.17
C VAL A 165 -3.43 -54.21 31.23
N GLY A 166 -3.16 -54.95 32.31
CA GLY A 166 -1.89 -55.69 32.49
C GLY A 166 -2.07 -57.18 32.80
N ASN A 167 -0.94 -57.88 32.98
CA ASN A 167 -0.78 -59.31 33.34
C ASN A 167 -1.23 -60.34 32.27
N THR A 168 -0.65 -61.55 32.11
CA THR A 168 0.62 -62.23 32.51
C THR A 168 0.73 -63.48 31.59
N SER A 169 1.88 -64.04 31.20
CA SER A 169 2.65 -65.04 31.98
C SER A 169 3.80 -65.69 31.16
N HIS A 170 4.95 -65.93 31.82
CA HIS A 170 5.90 -67.07 31.71
C HIS A 170 6.39 -67.72 30.38
N ASN A 171 7.70 -67.55 30.14
CA ASN A 171 8.79 -68.56 30.00
C ASN A 171 8.86 -69.68 28.93
N SER A 172 10.13 -69.98 28.58
CA SER A 172 10.73 -71.24 28.06
C SER A 172 10.30 -71.77 26.68
N ASP A 173 11.14 -72.28 25.79
CA ASP A 173 12.62 -72.39 25.63
C ASP A 173 12.89 -72.61 24.09
N PHE A 174 14.00 -73.09 23.48
CA PHE A 174 15.25 -73.75 23.88
C PHE A 174 16.31 -73.63 22.74
N HIS A 175 17.60 -73.68 23.08
CA HIS A 175 18.80 -73.79 22.20
C HIS A 175 19.18 -72.58 21.33
#